data_AF-A0A7W6BDS9-F1
#
_entry.id   AF-A0A7W6BDS9-F1
#
_cell.length_a   1.000
_cell.length_b   1.000
_cell.length_c   1.000
_cell.angle_alpha   90.00
_cell.angle_beta   90.00
_cell.angle_gamma   90.00
#
_symmetry.space_group_name_H-M   'P 1'
#
loop_
_entity.id
_entity.type
_entity.pdbx_description
1 polymer ?
#
loop_
_entity_poly.entity_id
_entity_poly.type
_entity_poly.pdbx_seq_one_letter_code
_entity_poly.pdbx_strand_id
1 'polypeptide(L)' 'MEQIDEIRASVADELERRGLSNRQFIREIREGKRDDGPFMTGALAWHRRQARVR' A
#
# COMPACT_ATOMS: atom_id res chain seq x y z
N MET A 1 10.78 -10.14 -5.24
CA MET A 1 9.60 -9.55 -4.58
C MET A 1 8.70 -9.05 -5.68
N GLU A 2 7.41 -9.37 -5.63
CA GLU A 2 6.51 -8.85 -6.66
C GLU A 2 6.33 -7.34 -6.49
N GLN A 3 6.11 -6.60 -7.58
CA GLN A 3 5.97 -5.14 -7.54
C GLN A 3 4.84 -4.66 -6.61
N ILE A 4 3.81 -5.49 -6.41
CA ILE A 4 2.71 -5.20 -5.49
C ILE A 4 3.16 -5.26 -4.01
N ASP A 5 4.12 -6.11 -3.68
CA ASP A 5 4.63 -6.24 -2.30
C ASP A 5 5.39 -4.99 -1.86
N GLU A 6 6.13 -4.37 -2.78
CA GLU A 6 6.82 -3.09 -2.53
C GLU A 6 5.83 -1.94 -2.27
N ILE A 7 4.71 -1.94 -3.01
CA ILE A 7 3.64 -0.95 -2.81
C ILE A 7 2.98 -1.17 -1.44
N ARG A 8 2.63 -2.42 -1.11
CA ARG A 8 2.04 -2.78 0.19
C ARG A 8 2.96 -2.37 1.35
N ALA A 9 4.25 -2.67 1.25
CA ALA A 9 5.24 -2.28 2.25
C ALA A 9 5.32 -0.76 2.41
N SER A 10 5.40 -0.02 1.29
CA SER A 10 5.46 1.45 1.31
C SER A 10 4.22 2.09 1.98
N VAL A 11 3.03 1.57 1.67
CA VAL A 11 1.78 2.05 2.29
C VAL A 11 1.76 1.70 3.79
N ALA A 12 2.12 0.48 4.16
CA ALA A 12 2.16 0.03 5.55
C ALA A 12 3.13 0.87 6.41
N ASP A 13 4.35 1.09 5.91
CA ASP A 13 5.39 1.87 6.59
C ASP A 13 4.96 3.34 6.79
N GLU A 14 4.33 3.95 5.78
CA GLU A 14 3.86 5.33 5.88
C GLU A 14 2.70 5.48 6.87
N LEU A 15 1.78 4.51 6.92
CA LEU A 15 0.68 4.50 7.91
C LEU A 15 1.21 4.31 9.34
N GLU A 16 2.19 3.43 9.52
CA GLU A 16 2.87 3.23 10.81
C GLU A 16 3.58 4.50 11.27
N ARG A 17 4.36 5.13 10.38
CA ARG A 17 5.08 6.39 10.64
C ARG A 17 4.16 7.53 11.04
N ARG A 18 2.95 7.59 10.47
CA ARG A 18 1.94 8.61 10.79
C ARG A 18 1.22 8.36 12.12
N GLY A 19 1.50 7.27 12.83
CA GLY A 19 0.83 6.93 14.08
C GLY A 19 -0.63 6.54 13.88
N LEU A 20 -1.02 6.10 12.67
CA LEU A 20 -2.35 5.54 12.41
C LEU A 20 -2.36 4.10 12.96
N SER A 21 -2.39 3.98 14.29
CA SER A 21 -1.99 2.82 15.10
C SER A 21 -2.85 1.56 15.01
N ASN A 22 -3.53 1.30 13.90
CA ASN A 22 -4.22 0.02 13.72
C ASN A 22 -3.23 -1.05 13.21
N ARG A 23 -2.52 -1.69 14.13
CA ARG A 23 -1.55 -2.77 13.83
C ARG A 23 -2.17 -3.92 13.02
N GLN A 24 -3.43 -4.26 13.30
CA GLN A 24 -4.15 -5.28 12.53
C GLN A 24 -4.32 -4.82 11.08
N PHE A 25 -4.78 -3.59 10.87
CA PHE A 25 -4.96 -3.02 9.54
C PHE A 25 -3.65 -2.95 8.74
N ILE A 26 -2.55 -2.53 9.38
CA ILE A 26 -1.22 -2.50 8.77
C ILE A 26 -0.79 -3.91 8.35
N ARG A 27 -1.02 -4.92 9.20
CA ARG A 27 -0.76 -6.32 8.85
C ARG A 27 -1.61 -6.78 7.67
N GLU A 28 -2.90 -6.46 7.67
CA GLU A 28 -3.81 -6.82 6.57
C GLU A 28 -3.39 -6.20 5.23
N ILE A 29 -2.82 -4.98 5.24
CA ILE A 29 -2.21 -4.37 4.03
C ILE A 29 -1.00 -5.20 3.57
N ARG A 30 -0.08 -5.54 4.48
CA ARG A 30 1.10 -6.35 4.14
C ARG A 30 0.72 -7.73 3.60
N GLU A 31 -0.38 -8.31 4.08
CA GLU A 31 -0.93 -9.60 3.64
C GLU A 31 -1.80 -9.49 2.37
N GLY A 32 -1.96 -8.30 1.78
CA GLY A 32 -2.76 -8.08 0.57
C GLY A 32 -4.28 -8.15 0.78
N LYS A 33 -4.75 -8.25 2.02
CA LYS A 33 -6.19 -8.33 2.36
C LYS A 33 -6.94 -7.01 2.19
N ARG A 34 -6.23 -5.93 1.87
CA ARG A 34 -6.76 -4.56 1.75
C ARG A 34 -6.37 -3.89 0.43
N ASP A 35 -6.02 -4.67 -0.59
CA ASP A 35 -5.64 -4.15 -1.90
C ASP A 35 -6.77 -3.34 -2.58
N ASP A 36 -8.02 -3.63 -2.24
CA ASP A 36 -9.24 -2.92 -2.65
C ASP A 36 -9.59 -1.72 -1.74
N GLY A 37 -8.84 -1.53 -0.64
CA GLY A 37 -9.04 -0.43 0.30
C GLY A 37 -8.60 0.93 -0.26
N PRO A 38 -9.02 2.04 0.36
CA PRO A 38 -8.75 3.39 -0.16
C PRO A 38 -7.26 3.74 -0.26
N PHE A 39 -6.45 3.35 0.73
CA PHE A 39 -5.00 3.61 0.71
C PHE A 39 -4.29 2.85 -0.41
N MET A 40 -4.62 1.57 -0.59
CA MET A 40 -4.04 0.75 -1.66
C MET A 40 -4.55 1.17 -3.03
N THR A 41 -5.84 1.48 -3.17
CA THR A 41 -6.43 1.97 -4.43
C THR A 41 -5.70 3.22 -4.93
N GLY A 42 -5.43 4.18 -4.05
CA GLY A 42 -4.66 5.38 -4.39
C GLY A 42 -3.23 5.07 -4.80
N ALA A 43 -2.53 4.23 -4.03
CA ALA A 43 -1.15 3.84 -4.34
C ALA A 43 -1.03 3.09 -5.67
N LEU A 44 -1.94 2.15 -5.94
CA LEU A 44 -2.00 1.39 -7.19
C LEU A 44 -2.34 2.28 -8.39
N ALA A 45 -3.27 3.23 -8.24
CA ALA A 45 -3.61 4.18 -9.30
C ALA A 45 -2.40 5.07 -9.66
N TRP A 46 -1.69 5.57 -8.64
CA TRP A 46 -0.48 6.36 -8.83
C TRP A 46 0.64 5.56 -9.49
N HIS A 47 0.87 4.34 -9.02
CA HIS A 47 1.86 3.43 -9.59
C HIS A 47 1.59 3.13 -11.07
N ARG A 48 0.34 2.78 -11.42
CA ARG A 48 -0.10 2.59 -12.82
C ARG A 48 0.12 3.84 -13.67
N ARG A 49 -0.08 5.03 -13.10
CA ARG A 49 0.17 6.30 -13.80
C ARG A 49 1.67 6.46 -14.11
N GLN A 50 2.56 6.20 -13.15
CA GLN A 50 4.01 6.29 -13.40
C GLN A 50 4.49 5.30 -14.45
N ALA A 51 3.94 4.08 -14.45
CA ALA A 51 4.27 3.06 -15.43
C ALA A 51 3.87 3.43 -16.87
N ARG A 52 2.88 4.32 -17.05
CA ARG A 52 2.44 4.81 -18.38
C ARG A 52 3.28 5.96 -18.92
N VAL A 53 4.08 6.62 -18.07
CA VAL A 53 4.86 7.82 -18.40
C VAL A 53 6.36 7.49 -18.52
N ARG A 54 6.73 6.22 -18.30
CA ARG A 54 8.05 5.64 -18.56
C ARG A 54 8.04 4.94 -19.91
#